data_AF-A0A2P2P1D1-F1
#
_entry.id   AF-A0A2P2P1D1-F1
#
_cell.length_a   1.000
_cell.length_b   1.000
_cell.length_c   1.000
_cell.angle_alpha   90.00
_cell.angle_beta   90.00
_cell.angle_gamma   90.00
#
_symmetry.space_group_name_H-M   'P 1'
#
loop_
_entity.id
_entity.type
_entity.pdbx_description
1 polymer ?
#
loop_
_entity_poly.entity_id
_entity_poly.type
_entity_poly.pdbx_seq_one_letter_code
_entity_poly.pdbx_strand_id
1 'polypeptide(L)'
;MSTSRMPFVKRHDRTFKLTDPASEHCPPGEFVREIPLSTRIPEDANIEAYYDGPGSVLEILVPKLREGPEEHEVRVCLRPHRGGNVLVLT
;
A
#
# COMPACT_ATOMS: atom_id res chain seq x y z
N MET A 1 -17.75 -15.01 19.49
CA MET A 1 -18.90 -15.15 18.56
C MET A 1 -18.68 -14.14 17.44
N SER A 2 -18.38 -14.60 16.21
CA SER A 2 -18.16 -13.71 15.06
C SER A 2 -19.51 -13.09 14.66
N THR A 3 -19.63 -11.77 14.71
CA THR A 3 -20.84 -11.04 14.35
C THR A 3 -20.89 -10.83 12.83
N SER A 4 -20.90 -11.89 12.04
CA SER A 4 -21.12 -11.74 10.60
C SER A 4 -22.58 -11.97 10.28
N ARG A 5 -23.33 -10.89 10.02
CA ARG A 5 -24.73 -10.96 9.56
C ARG A 5 -25.09 -9.92 8.50
N MET A 6 -24.20 -8.97 8.19
CA MET A 6 -24.46 -7.93 7.18
C MET A 6 -23.32 -7.90 6.17
N PRO A 7 -23.58 -8.25 4.89
CA PRO A 7 -22.55 -8.29 3.85
C PRO A 7 -22.04 -6.90 3.47
N PHE A 8 -22.72 -5.84 3.93
CA PHE A 8 -22.34 -4.46 3.71
C PHE A 8 -22.32 -3.69 5.03
N VAL A 9 -21.27 -2.90 5.25
CA VAL A 9 -21.10 -2.01 6.40
C VAL A 9 -21.00 -0.57 5.88
N LYS A 10 -21.78 0.35 6.44
CA LYS A 10 -21.69 1.78 6.09
C LYS A 10 -20.98 2.54 7.22
N ARG A 11 -19.92 3.28 6.92
CA ARG A 11 -19.16 4.09 7.89
C ARG A 11 -18.60 5.34 7.21
N HIS A 12 -18.71 6.50 7.85
CA HIS A 12 -18.26 7.80 7.30
C HIS A 12 -18.70 8.02 5.84
N ASP A 13 -19.99 7.77 5.56
CA ASP A 13 -20.61 7.86 4.23
C ASP A 13 -20.05 6.92 3.15
N ARG A 14 -19.17 6.00 3.52
CA ARG A 14 -18.64 4.94 2.65
C ARG A 14 -19.33 3.62 2.94
N THR A 15 -19.61 2.87 1.89
CA THR A 15 -20.16 1.50 1.98
C THR A 15 -19.05 0.50 1.67
N PHE A 16 -18.82 -0.43 2.59
CA PHE A 16 -17.85 -1.51 2.49
C PHE A 16 -18.57 -2.83 2.30
N LYS A 17 -18.10 -3.68 1.39
CA LYS A 17 -18.63 -5.03 1.17
C LYS A 17 -17.68 -6.03 1.84
N LEU A 18 -18.20 -6.93 2.68
CA LEU A 18 -17.43 -8.08 3.14
C LEU A 18 -17.18 -9.01 1.95
N THR A 19 -15.90 -9.25 1.67
CA THR A 19 -15.45 -10.15 0.60
C THR A 19 -15.08 -11.54 1.12
N ASP A 20 -15.01 -11.73 2.43
CA ASP A 20 -14.68 -13.03 3.02
C ASP A 20 -15.89 -14.00 2.95
N PRO A 21 -15.79 -15.10 2.18
CA PRO A 21 -16.85 -16.09 2.06
C PRO A 21 -17.10 -16.90 3.35
N ALA A 22 -16.17 -16.90 4.31
CA ALA A 22 -16.24 -17.73 5.53
C ALA A 22 -16.20 -16.92 6.85
N SER A 23 -16.63 -15.66 6.82
CA SER A 23 -16.62 -14.77 8.00
C SER A 23 -17.36 -15.30 9.25
N GLU A 24 -18.27 -16.27 9.07
CA GLU A 24 -18.98 -16.96 10.17
C GLU A 24 -18.13 -18.01 10.89
N HIS A 25 -17.01 -18.44 10.30
CA HIS A 25 -16.17 -19.54 10.78
C HIS A 25 -14.79 -19.10 11.28
N CYS A 26 -14.61 -17.82 11.65
CA CYS A 26 -13.37 -17.41 12.29
C CYS A 26 -13.16 -18.23 13.58
N PRO A 27 -12.09 -19.05 13.66
CA PRO A 27 -11.79 -19.79 14.87
C PRO A 27 -11.50 -18.80 16.01
N PRO A 28 -11.94 -19.10 17.25
CA PRO A 28 -11.57 -18.29 18.40
C PRO A 28 -10.05 -18.36 18.61
N GLY A 29 -9.38 -17.21 18.71
CA GLY A 29 -7.94 -17.13 18.96
C GLY A 29 -7.22 -16.12 18.07
N GLU A 30 -5.91 -16.31 17.94
CA GLU A 30 -5.06 -15.56 17.01
C GLU A 30 -5.40 -15.95 15.56
N PHE A 31 -5.46 -14.97 14.68
CA PHE A 31 -5.69 -15.20 13.26
C PHE A 31 -4.81 -14.29 12.40
N VAL A 32 -4.52 -14.75 11.19
CA VAL A 32 -3.82 -13.99 10.15
C VAL A 32 -4.75 -13.92 8.94
N ARG A 33 -4.90 -12.72 8.34
CA ARG A 33 -5.68 -12.52 7.12
C ARG A 33 -4.83 -11.80 6.09
N GLU A 34 -4.69 -12.41 4.92
CA GLU A 34 -4.11 -11.78 3.75
C GLU A 34 -5.18 -10.97 3.01
N ILE A 35 -4.83 -9.77 2.56
CA ILE A 35 -5.73 -8.89 1.82
C ILE A 35 -5.03 -8.51 0.50
N PRO A 36 -5.52 -8.99 -0.65
CA PRO A 36 -4.95 -8.59 -1.93
C PRO A 36 -5.27 -7.12 -2.22
N LEU A 37 -4.26 -6.36 -2.62
CA LEU A 37 -4.41 -4.96 -3.00
C LEU A 37 -4.47 -4.82 -4.53
N SER A 38 -5.30 -3.91 -5.02
CA SER A 38 -5.45 -3.67 -6.46
C SER A 38 -4.23 -2.99 -7.10
N THR A 39 -3.40 -2.32 -6.30
CA THR A 39 -2.21 -1.59 -6.75
C THR A 39 -1.06 -1.84 -5.78
N ARG A 40 0.17 -1.75 -6.27
CA ARG A 40 1.38 -1.78 -5.42
C ARG A 40 1.35 -0.59 -4.44
N ILE A 41 1.86 -0.80 -3.23
CA ILE A 41 2.12 0.27 -2.27
C ILE A 41 3.47 0.91 -2.61
N PRO A 42 3.62 2.25 -2.63
CA PRO A 42 4.92 2.90 -2.78
C PRO A 42 5.91 2.45 -1.69
N GLU A 43 7.21 2.44 -1.99
CA GLU A 43 8.24 1.89 -1.09
C GLU A 43 8.44 2.72 0.18
N ASP A 44 8.18 4.02 0.10
CA ASP A 44 8.29 5.01 1.16
C ASP A 44 6.94 5.36 1.81
N ALA A 45 5.87 4.65 1.46
CA ALA A 45 4.53 4.94 1.95
C ALA A 45 4.33 4.52 3.42
N ASN A 46 3.68 5.38 4.20
CA ASN A 46 3.23 5.07 5.56
C ASN A 46 1.86 4.38 5.53
N ILE A 47 1.78 3.14 6.04
CA ILE A 47 0.50 2.45 6.25
C ILE A 47 0.02 2.77 7.66
N GLU A 48 -1.24 3.21 7.77
CA GLU A 48 -1.82 3.54 9.07
C GLU A 48 -2.90 2.53 9.43
N ALA A 49 -2.97 2.17 10.71
CA ALA A 49 -3.97 1.24 11.22
C ALA A 49 -4.59 1.80 12.50
N TYR A 50 -5.92 1.81 12.55
CA TYR A 50 -6.69 2.37 13.65
C TYR A 50 -7.71 1.36 14.13
N TYR A 51 -7.76 1.20 15.45
CA TYR A 51 -8.83 0.45 16.09
C TYR A 51 -10.00 1.40 16.38
N ASP A 52 -11.23 0.94 16.14
CA ASP A 52 -12.40 1.79 16.32
C ASP A 52 -12.79 2.03 17.79
N GLY A 53 -12.09 1.41 18.75
CA GLY A 53 -12.20 1.64 20.20
C GLY A 53 -13.18 0.68 20.87
N PRO A 54 -14.51 0.80 20.67
CA PRO A 54 -15.50 -0.14 21.21
C PRO A 54 -15.77 -1.37 20.33
N GLY A 55 -15.34 -1.40 19.07
CA GLY A 55 -15.79 -2.39 18.08
C GLY A 55 -14.79 -3.50 17.79
N SER A 56 -15.14 -4.44 16.93
CA SER A 56 -14.27 -5.53 16.49
C SER A 56 -13.55 -5.22 15.18
N VAL A 57 -13.43 -3.93 14.82
CA VAL A 57 -13.02 -3.48 13.49
C VAL A 57 -11.64 -2.85 13.55
N LEU A 58 -10.77 -3.29 12.65
CA LEU A 58 -9.49 -2.67 12.35
C LEU A 58 -9.60 -1.93 11.02
N GLU A 59 -9.32 -0.64 11.03
CA GLU A 59 -9.26 0.18 9.83
C GLU A 59 -7.82 0.32 9.37
N ILE A 60 -7.56 -0.01 8.11
CA ILE A 60 -6.22 0.08 7.51
C ILE A 60 -6.30 1.07 6.36
N LEU A 61 -5.51 2.14 6.44
CA LEU A 61 -5.34 3.14 5.39
C LEU A 61 -4.09 2.79 4.59
N VAL A 62 -4.30 2.53 3.29
CA VAL A 62 -3.23 2.16 2.35
C VAL A 62 -3.06 3.28 1.32
N PRO A 63 -1.91 3.97 1.29
CA PRO A 63 -1.61 4.94 0.24
C PRO A 63 -1.60 4.26 -1.13
N LYS A 64 -2.28 4.87 -2.10
CA LYS A 64 -2.29 4.37 -3.47
C LYS A 64 -1.08 4.92 -4.22
N LEU A 65 -0.41 4.05 -4.97
CA LEU A 65 0.53 4.48 -5.99
C LEU A 65 -0.22 5.38 -6.99
N ARG A 66 0.33 6.56 -7.30
CA ARG A 66 -0.31 7.50 -8.22
C ARG A 66 -0.45 6.84 -9.59
N GLU A 67 -1.65 6.84 -10.14
CA GLU A 67 -1.90 6.37 -11.50
C GLU A 67 -1.47 7.50 -12.46
N GLY A 68 -0.33 7.32 -13.13
CA GLY A 68 0.15 8.28 -14.14
C GLY A 68 1.66 8.17 -14.40
N PRO A 69 2.15 8.78 -15.51
CA PRO A 69 3.59 8.90 -15.74
C PRO A 69 4.23 9.78 -14.67
N GLU A 70 5.32 9.31 -14.08
CA GLU A 70 6.10 10.07 -13.10
C GLU A 70 7.23 10.84 -13.82
N GLU A 71 7.11 12.16 -13.86
CA GLU A 71 8.12 13.03 -14.46
C GLU A 71 9.32 13.21 -13.51
N HIS A 72 10.53 12.94 -14.00
CA HIS A 72 11.76 13.08 -13.22
C HIS A 72 12.74 14.03 -13.94
N GLU A 73 13.26 15.03 -13.23
CA GLU A 73 14.32 15.90 -13.75
C GLU A 73 15.65 15.12 -13.77
N VAL A 74 16.18 14.87 -14.97
CA VAL A 74 17.50 14.24 -15.15
C VAL A 74 18.53 15.29 -15.51
N ARG A 75 19.50 15.54 -14.61
CA ARG A 75 20.65 16.39 -14.91
C ARG A 75 21.62 15.65 -15.82
N VAL A 76 21.74 16.12 -17.06
CA VAL A 76 22.71 15.57 -18.03
C VAL A 76 23.96 16.43 -18.04
N CYS A 77 25.10 15.87 -17.66
CA CYS A 77 26.39 16.52 -17.84
C CYS A 77 26.96 16.18 -19.22
N LEU A 78 27.28 17.21 -20.02
CA LEU A 78 28.11 17.02 -21.20
C LEU A 78 29.54 16.72 -20.73
N ARG A 79 30.03 15.51 -20.96
CA ARG A 79 31.45 15.22 -20.78
C ARG A 79 32.22 16.12 -21.76
N PRO A 80 33.14 16.98 -21.29
CA PRO A 80 33.98 17.73 -22.21
C PRO A 80 34.76 16.73 -23.06
N HIS A 81 34.69 16.90 -24.39
CA HIS A 81 35.45 16.07 -25.31
C HIS A 81 36.94 16.29 -25.02
N ARG A 82 37.58 15.32 -24.36
CA ARG A 82 39.04 15.29 -24.19
C ARG A 82 39.66 15.06 -25.56
N GLY A 83 39.83 16.13 -26.32
CA GLY A 83 40.85 16.19 -27.36
C GLY A 83 42.21 15.95 -26.69
N GLY A 84 42.84 14.84 -27.07
CA GLY A 84 44.23 14.43 -26.81
C GLY A 84 44.93 14.93 -25.55
N ASN A 85 45.18 14.04 -24.60
CA ASN A 85 46.48 13.93 -23.93
C ASN A 85 46.61 12.55 -23.28
N VAL A 86 47.63 11.81 -23.73
CA VAL A 86 48.08 10.54 -23.17
C VAL A 86 48.46 10.78 -21.71
N LEU A 87 47.72 10.19 -20.77
CA LEU A 87 48.18 10.04 -19.40
C LEU A 87 49.10 8.82 -19.38
N VAL A 88 50.40 9.08 -19.40
CA VAL A 88 51.42 8.08 -19.06
C VAL A 88 51.25 7.81 -17.56
N LEU A 89 50.87 6.58 -17.21
CA LEU A 89 50.94 6.12 -15.83
C LEU A 89 52.40 5.78 -15.52
N THR A 90 53.01 6.52 -14.60
CA THR A 90 54.26 6.12 -13.93
C THR A 90 54.01 6.17 -12.43
#